data_AF-A0A9D1ATQ4-F1
#
_entry.id   AF-A0A9D1ATQ4-F1
#
_cell.length_a   1.000
_cell.length_b   1.000
_cell.length_c   1.000
_cell.angle_alpha   90.00
_cell.angle_beta   90.00
_cell.angle_gamma   90.00
#
_symmetry.space_group_name_H-M   'P 1'
#
loop_
_entity.id
_entity.type
_entity.pdbx_description
1 polymer ?
#
loop_
_entity_poly.entity_id
_entity_poly.type
_entity_poly.pdbx_seq_one_letter_code
_entity_poly.pdbx_strand_id
1 'polypeptide(L)'
;MVLTSLLVALAGCGAPGPGPAPAPAPPADCSQDASLDWDSVGRPLLTTWCTPCHSSSLSETARSGAPEGLDLDTYASVVQWSEQILASAGTSDRMPPAGGMSDTERRLLSDWITCGLPGGGPEPAEPCATLAPAPGDHPLDASLCRDYNALSGDLVVEGDASALSCLCSVEGELELSSAGGSVHLPLLSAVGGSVRLQGSSITTLDLPELRTVGGSLIVVDNPSLERLSLDHLRELGALTVTDNERLQRLDLSSVHRIHKGGLLIERNDQIEVIDLARLSHLEGDLVIALHPRLEQLNNLDAIEYIGGHLEIRDNAMSWMGEMPRLESLGGNLVLSGNSGLGVWVALGDTTTIGGGVQISGNPELEILSIGRSLQTVGGRLEIVDNASLSEIDPLPALTRIDDVLEIRGNPSLVALPGFASLGRAGGVIIEDLPSLESMGPFDVVQGITGEVRFVDLPLLSTIAPFPVVDVSGGVHVLRTGTDDLYALSRLQSAGSLTVDDNPRLVRLVGLAALEQTAGELALTNNPSLRQISALVGVSAVGGDLRIADNPSLPRTQVDLVTTAIGSGVAGAVDVHDNGP
;
A
#
# COMPACT_ATOMS: atom_id res chain seq x y z
N MET A 1 -49.94 45.93 24.14
CA MET A 1 -48.70 45.94 23.34
C MET A 1 -49.03 45.19 22.05
N VAL A 2 -49.58 45.76 20.97
CA VAL A 2 -49.23 46.95 20.15
C VAL A 2 -47.80 46.87 19.61
N LEU A 3 -47.64 46.37 18.37
CA LEU A 3 -47.23 47.09 17.14
C LEU A 3 -46.92 46.04 16.04
N THR A 4 -47.75 45.78 15.03
CA THR A 4 -47.98 46.50 13.74
C THR A 4 -46.77 46.66 12.82
N SER A 5 -46.92 46.06 11.63
CA SER A 5 -46.28 46.34 10.35
C SER A 5 -46.21 47.83 10.01
N LEU A 6 -45.18 48.27 9.27
CA LEU A 6 -45.33 49.41 8.35
C LEU A 6 -44.29 49.43 7.22
N LEU A 7 -44.80 49.79 6.05
CA LEU A 7 -44.15 50.18 4.80
C LEU A 7 -43.22 51.41 4.94
N VAL A 8 -42.22 51.42 4.06
CA VAL A 8 -41.76 52.50 3.15
C VAL A 8 -42.01 53.96 3.56
N ALA A 9 -40.91 54.70 3.71
CA ALA A 9 -40.87 56.13 3.41
C ALA A 9 -39.51 56.49 2.78
N LEU A 10 -39.58 57.17 1.62
CA LEU A 10 -38.46 57.82 0.95
C LEU A 10 -37.89 58.94 1.83
N ALA A 11 -36.56 59.00 1.94
CA ALA A 11 -35.84 60.21 2.26
C ALA A 11 -34.58 60.27 1.38
N GLY A 12 -34.63 61.14 0.37
CA GLY A 12 -33.47 61.47 -0.45
C GLY A 12 -32.48 62.29 0.37
N CYS A 13 -31.22 61.89 0.30
CA CYS A 13 -30.08 62.78 0.54
C CYS A 13 -29.33 62.88 -0.79
N GLY A 14 -29.41 64.06 -1.43
CA GLY A 14 -28.67 64.36 -2.63
C GLY A 14 -27.18 64.37 -2.35
N ALA A 15 -26.45 63.47 -3.01
CA ALA A 15 -25.04 63.68 -3.29
C ALA A 15 -24.95 64.62 -4.51
N PRO A 16 -23.99 65.57 -4.53
CA PRO A 16 -23.81 66.45 -5.68
C PRO A 16 -23.45 65.60 -6.90
N GLY A 17 -24.09 65.88 -8.04
CA GLY A 17 -23.79 65.18 -9.29
C GLY A 17 -22.31 65.31 -9.68
N PRO A 18 -21.77 64.37 -10.48
CA PRO A 18 -20.40 64.47 -10.94
C PRO A 18 -20.26 65.77 -11.73
N GLY A 19 -19.29 66.60 -11.35
CA GLY A 19 -18.88 67.73 -12.18
C GLY A 19 -18.47 67.23 -13.56
N PRO A 20 -18.51 68.10 -14.59
CA PRO A 20 -18.06 67.71 -15.92
C PRO A 20 -16.63 67.16 -15.81
N ALA A 21 -16.42 65.98 -16.41
CA ALA A 21 -15.11 65.34 -16.47
C ALA A 21 -14.06 66.36 -16.95
N PRO A 22 -12.89 66.44 -16.31
CA PRO A 22 -11.80 67.26 -16.83
C PRO A 22 -11.50 66.82 -18.27
N ALA A 23 -11.25 67.80 -19.14
CA ALA A 23 -10.85 67.54 -20.52
C ALA A 23 -9.69 66.51 -20.54
N PRO A 24 -9.67 65.58 -21.52
CA PRO A 24 -8.62 64.57 -21.59
C PRO A 24 -7.26 65.27 -21.58
N ALA A 25 -6.40 64.86 -20.64
CA ALA A 25 -5.01 65.25 -20.67
C ALA A 25 -4.40 64.87 -22.02
N PRO A 26 -3.44 65.65 -22.56
CA PRO A 26 -2.73 65.24 -23.77
C PRO A 26 -2.14 63.84 -23.57
N PRO A 27 -2.04 63.01 -24.62
CA PRO A 27 -1.45 61.68 -24.50
C PRO A 27 -0.06 61.80 -23.87
N ALA A 28 0.24 60.89 -22.94
CA ALA A 28 1.52 60.84 -22.25
C ALA A 28 2.68 60.95 -23.26
N ASP A 29 3.72 61.70 -22.91
CA ASP A 29 4.96 61.71 -23.68
C ASP A 29 5.64 60.35 -23.49
N CYS A 30 5.28 59.39 -24.35
CA CYS A 30 5.78 58.02 -24.33
C CYS A 30 7.31 57.91 -24.49
N SER A 31 8.00 59.03 -24.78
CA SER A 31 9.46 59.05 -24.97
C SER A 31 10.26 59.38 -23.71
N GLN A 32 9.60 59.69 -22.58
CA GLN A 32 10.26 60.17 -21.35
C GLN A 32 10.03 59.30 -20.11
N ASP A 33 9.12 58.32 -20.16
CA ASP A 33 8.72 57.59 -18.95
C ASP A 33 9.07 56.09 -19.02
N ALA A 34 10.29 55.75 -18.61
CA ALA A 34 10.74 54.37 -18.45
C ALA A 34 9.98 53.59 -17.36
N SER A 35 9.00 54.22 -16.69
CA SER A 35 8.16 53.59 -15.68
C SER A 35 6.83 53.04 -16.23
N LEU A 36 6.49 53.33 -17.49
CA LEU A 36 5.30 52.77 -18.14
C LEU A 36 5.69 51.48 -18.88
N ASP A 37 5.95 50.37 -18.20
CA ASP A 37 6.33 49.09 -18.81
C ASP A 37 5.49 47.89 -18.31
N TRP A 38 5.68 46.71 -18.91
CA TRP A 38 4.93 45.49 -18.53
C TRP A 38 5.13 45.10 -17.07
N ASP A 39 6.35 45.17 -16.55
CA ASP A 39 6.65 44.71 -15.20
C ASP A 39 6.18 45.71 -14.14
N SER A 40 6.19 47.00 -14.46
CA SER A 40 5.86 48.11 -13.55
C SER A 40 4.38 48.49 -13.56
N VAL A 41 3.70 48.39 -14.71
CA VAL A 41 2.32 48.86 -14.90
C VAL A 41 1.41 47.74 -15.40
N GLY A 42 1.80 47.07 -16.49
CA GLY A 42 0.95 46.07 -17.15
C GLY A 42 0.57 44.91 -16.23
N ARG A 43 1.56 44.10 -15.82
CA ARG A 43 1.36 42.91 -14.99
C ARG A 43 0.69 43.23 -13.66
N PRO A 44 1.14 44.21 -12.85
CA PRO A 44 0.48 44.48 -11.56
C PRO A 44 -1.00 44.86 -11.70
N LEU A 45 -1.36 45.68 -12.68
CA LEU A 45 -2.74 46.11 -12.89
C LEU A 45 -3.61 44.97 -13.42
N LEU A 46 -3.11 44.18 -14.37
CA LEU A 46 -3.87 43.07 -14.95
C LEU A 46 -4.06 41.93 -13.96
N THR A 47 -3.02 41.56 -13.20
CA THR A 47 -3.13 40.54 -12.14
C THR A 47 -4.12 40.95 -11.05
N THR A 48 -4.17 42.25 -10.73
CA THR A 48 -5.06 42.75 -9.67
C THR A 48 -6.50 42.89 -10.15
N TRP A 49 -6.71 43.44 -11.34
CA TRP A 49 -8.02 43.92 -11.77
C TRP A 49 -8.66 43.10 -12.90
N CYS A 50 -7.90 42.26 -13.61
CA CYS A 50 -8.37 41.59 -14.83
C CYS A 50 -8.34 40.06 -14.76
N THR A 51 -7.22 39.44 -14.38
CA THR A 51 -7.09 37.98 -14.32
C THR A 51 -8.00 37.27 -13.31
N PRO A 52 -8.54 37.91 -12.23
CA PRO A 52 -9.55 37.26 -11.40
C PRO A 52 -10.83 36.85 -12.14
N CYS A 53 -11.09 37.41 -13.31
CA CYS A 53 -12.21 37.02 -14.19
C CYS A 53 -11.75 36.50 -15.56
N HIS A 54 -10.58 36.94 -16.04
CA HIS A 54 -10.04 36.67 -17.37
C HIS A 54 -8.79 35.78 -17.35
N SER A 55 -8.78 34.70 -16.58
CA SER A 55 -7.66 33.75 -16.55
C SER A 55 -8.06 32.39 -17.13
N SER A 56 -7.16 31.80 -17.92
CA SER A 56 -7.29 30.46 -18.50
C SER A 56 -7.36 29.35 -17.45
N SER A 57 -6.93 29.60 -16.21
CA SER A 57 -7.07 28.64 -15.11
C SER A 57 -8.49 28.63 -14.48
N LEU A 58 -9.38 29.53 -14.90
CA LEU A 58 -10.75 29.63 -14.39
C LEU A 58 -11.73 28.83 -15.26
N SER A 59 -12.62 28.07 -14.62
CA SER A 59 -13.76 27.44 -15.27
C SER A 59 -14.82 28.45 -15.72
N GLU A 60 -15.69 28.09 -16.67
CA GLU A 60 -16.76 28.95 -17.22
C GLU A 60 -17.56 29.69 -16.13
N THR A 61 -17.90 29.01 -15.03
CA THR A 61 -18.70 29.57 -13.94
C THR A 61 -17.93 30.50 -13.00
N ALA A 62 -16.59 30.42 -12.98
CA ALA A 62 -15.73 31.23 -12.12
C ALA A 62 -15.36 32.60 -12.75
N ARG A 63 -15.65 32.80 -14.04
CA ARG A 63 -15.23 33.98 -14.83
C ARG A 63 -16.09 35.23 -14.61
N SER A 64 -17.07 35.20 -13.72
CA SER A 64 -17.97 36.34 -13.42
C SER A 64 -18.60 36.98 -14.67
N GLY A 65 -18.92 36.16 -15.68
CA GLY A 65 -19.51 36.59 -16.95
C GLY A 65 -18.50 37.05 -18.01
N ALA A 66 -17.19 36.92 -17.76
CA ALA A 66 -16.17 37.17 -18.78
C ALA A 66 -16.18 36.07 -19.88
N PRO A 67 -16.01 36.42 -21.16
CA PRO A 67 -16.03 35.46 -22.27
C PRO A 67 -14.94 34.38 -22.16
N GLU A 68 -15.26 33.16 -22.57
CA GLU A 68 -14.27 32.10 -22.79
C GLU A 68 -13.35 32.45 -23.96
N GLY A 69 -12.04 32.17 -23.81
CA GLY A 69 -11.02 32.46 -24.82
C GLY A 69 -10.52 33.91 -24.85
N LEU A 70 -11.06 34.80 -24.00
CA LEU A 70 -10.47 36.11 -23.70
C LEU A 70 -9.73 36.03 -22.37
N ASP A 71 -8.56 35.41 -22.42
CA ASP A 71 -7.66 35.18 -21.29
C ASP A 71 -6.51 36.18 -21.31
N LEU A 72 -6.24 36.83 -20.19
CA LEU A 72 -5.28 37.94 -20.04
C LEU A 72 -4.09 37.55 -19.16
N ASP A 73 -3.75 36.24 -19.15
CA ASP A 73 -2.64 35.69 -18.36
C ASP A 73 -1.26 36.06 -18.89
N THR A 74 -1.16 36.34 -20.20
CA THR A 74 0.12 36.53 -20.91
C THR A 74 0.22 37.93 -21.50
N TYR A 75 1.45 38.43 -21.68
CA TYR A 75 1.65 39.70 -22.38
C TYR A 75 1.12 39.64 -23.83
N ALA A 76 1.31 38.51 -24.51
CA ALA A 76 0.86 38.32 -25.88
C ALA A 76 -0.68 38.41 -26.02
N SER A 77 -1.42 37.80 -25.09
CA SER A 77 -2.88 37.89 -25.10
C SER A 77 -3.38 39.29 -24.73
N VAL A 78 -2.68 39.99 -23.85
CA VAL A 78 -2.96 41.40 -23.54
C VAL A 78 -2.73 42.31 -24.75
N VAL A 79 -1.66 42.09 -25.53
CA VAL A 79 -1.44 42.80 -26.80
C VAL A 79 -2.58 42.54 -27.77
N GLN A 80 -2.98 41.27 -27.93
CA GLN A 80 -4.09 40.87 -28.80
C GLN A 80 -5.41 41.57 -28.45
N TRP A 81 -5.70 41.75 -27.16
CA TRP A 81 -6.95 42.32 -26.65
C TRP A 81 -6.82 43.79 -26.20
N SER A 82 -5.69 44.44 -26.50
CA SER A 82 -5.33 45.75 -25.95
C SER A 82 -6.35 46.85 -26.29
N GLU A 83 -6.91 46.85 -27.49
CA GLU A 83 -7.97 47.80 -27.88
C GLU A 83 -9.23 47.63 -27.03
N GLN A 84 -9.65 46.39 -26.76
CA GLN A 84 -10.83 46.08 -25.95
C GLN A 84 -10.60 46.38 -24.47
N ILE A 85 -9.39 46.12 -23.96
CA ILE A 85 -8.97 46.48 -22.60
C ILE A 85 -8.99 48.01 -22.45
N LEU A 86 -8.41 48.75 -23.41
CA LEU A 86 -8.41 50.21 -23.40
C LEU A 86 -9.85 50.77 -23.47
N ALA A 87 -10.73 50.18 -24.27
CA ALA A 87 -12.12 50.63 -24.37
C ALA A 87 -12.96 50.35 -23.10
N SER A 88 -12.70 49.23 -22.42
CA SER A 88 -13.55 48.73 -21.32
C SER A 88 -13.04 49.08 -19.93
N ALA A 89 -11.71 49.14 -19.78
CA ALA A 89 -11.03 49.33 -18.49
C ALA A 89 -10.10 50.55 -18.50
N GLY A 90 -9.65 51.06 -19.65
CA GLY A 90 -8.83 52.27 -19.68
C GLY A 90 -9.65 53.56 -19.79
N THR A 91 -10.46 53.66 -20.84
CA THR A 91 -11.20 54.87 -21.22
C THR A 91 -12.64 54.90 -20.70
N SER A 92 -13.11 53.80 -20.10
CA SER A 92 -14.39 53.71 -19.41
C SER A 92 -14.25 52.98 -18.08
N ASP A 93 -15.25 53.09 -17.21
CA ASP A 93 -15.32 52.48 -15.88
C ASP A 93 -16.12 51.16 -15.86
N ARG A 94 -16.41 50.58 -17.03
CA ARG A 94 -17.21 49.35 -17.17
C ARG A 94 -16.52 48.12 -16.57
N MET A 95 -15.20 48.12 -16.60
CA MET A 95 -14.37 47.07 -16.03
C MET A 95 -13.39 47.66 -15.00
N PRO A 96 -13.14 46.96 -13.87
CA PRO A 96 -13.80 45.72 -13.45
C PRO A 96 -15.26 45.95 -12.97
N PRO A 97 -16.19 44.98 -13.08
CA PRO A 97 -17.60 45.17 -12.73
C PRO A 97 -17.84 45.43 -11.25
N ALA A 98 -16.95 44.92 -10.39
CA ALA A 98 -16.96 45.18 -8.95
C ALA A 98 -16.43 46.57 -8.58
N GLY A 99 -15.93 47.34 -9.55
CA GLY A 99 -15.22 48.60 -9.31
C GLY A 99 -13.89 48.39 -8.57
N GLY A 100 -13.39 49.45 -7.94
CA GLY A 100 -12.19 49.40 -7.09
C GLY A 100 -10.92 49.93 -7.75
N MET A 101 -10.81 49.84 -9.08
CA MET A 101 -9.68 50.44 -9.81
C MET A 101 -9.77 51.98 -9.77
N SER A 102 -8.76 52.62 -9.20
CA SER A 102 -8.71 54.08 -9.06
C SER A 102 -8.50 54.80 -10.39
N ASP A 103 -8.87 56.09 -10.47
CA ASP A 103 -8.65 56.90 -11.66
C ASP A 103 -7.16 56.99 -12.07
N THR A 104 -6.25 56.89 -11.10
CA THR A 104 -4.81 56.93 -11.37
C THR A 104 -4.33 55.62 -11.99
N GLU A 105 -4.75 54.47 -11.46
CA GLU A 105 -4.45 53.16 -12.06
C GLU A 105 -5.07 53.04 -13.45
N ARG A 106 -6.29 53.55 -13.63
CA ARG A 106 -6.98 53.58 -14.92
C ARG A 106 -6.25 54.43 -15.96
N ARG A 107 -5.70 55.58 -15.54
CA ARG A 107 -4.81 56.40 -16.37
C ARG A 107 -3.51 55.67 -16.69
N LEU A 108 -2.85 55.05 -15.71
CA LEU A 108 -1.63 54.27 -15.94
C LEU A 108 -1.84 53.13 -16.95
N LEU A 109 -2.95 52.38 -16.82
CA LEU A 109 -3.32 51.35 -17.79
C LEU A 109 -3.55 51.95 -19.19
N SER A 110 -4.25 53.08 -19.27
CA SER A 110 -4.54 53.76 -20.54
C SER A 110 -3.28 54.28 -21.21
N ASP A 111 -2.40 54.93 -20.45
CA ASP A 111 -1.15 55.51 -20.93
C ASP A 111 -0.19 54.40 -21.38
N TRP A 112 -0.08 53.31 -20.61
CA TRP A 112 0.74 52.16 -20.98
C TRP A 112 0.26 51.48 -22.28
N ILE A 113 -1.04 51.26 -22.45
CA ILE A 113 -1.59 50.70 -23.70
C ILE A 113 -1.39 51.67 -24.87
N THR A 114 -1.66 52.96 -24.67
CA THR A 114 -1.54 53.99 -25.72
C THR A 114 -0.10 54.23 -26.14
N CYS A 115 0.86 54.03 -25.23
CA CYS A 115 2.29 54.10 -25.50
C CYS A 115 2.85 52.85 -26.22
N GLY A 116 2.00 51.95 -26.68
CA GLY A 116 2.40 50.78 -27.47
C GLY A 116 2.84 49.59 -26.64
N LEU A 117 2.36 49.49 -25.39
CA LEU A 117 2.59 48.36 -24.48
C LEU A 117 4.09 48.05 -24.25
N PRO A 118 4.97 49.03 -24.06
CA PRO A 118 6.41 48.76 -23.92
C PRO A 118 6.70 47.83 -22.72
N GLY A 119 7.82 47.11 -22.79
CA GLY A 119 8.29 46.20 -21.74
C GLY A 119 7.89 44.74 -21.92
N GLY A 120 6.97 44.40 -22.82
CA GLY A 120 6.81 43.02 -23.23
C GLY A 120 7.75 42.69 -24.38
N GLY A 121 8.94 42.21 -24.01
CA GLY A 121 9.71 41.36 -24.91
C GLY A 121 8.89 40.12 -25.28
N PRO A 122 9.35 39.30 -26.23
CA PRO A 122 8.83 37.93 -26.31
C PRO A 122 8.86 37.35 -24.89
N GLU A 123 7.78 36.71 -24.44
CA GLU A 123 7.85 35.90 -23.23
C GLU A 123 9.13 35.06 -23.33
N PRO A 124 9.95 34.99 -22.27
CA PRO A 124 11.10 34.11 -22.30
C PRO A 124 10.56 32.76 -22.74
N ALA A 125 11.06 32.26 -23.88
CA ALA A 125 10.58 31.02 -24.44
C ALA A 125 10.54 30.01 -23.30
N GLU A 126 9.37 29.40 -23.06
CA GLU A 126 9.27 28.40 -22.01
C GLU A 126 10.40 27.40 -22.26
N PRO A 127 11.33 27.23 -21.31
CA PRO A 127 12.58 26.54 -21.58
C PRO A 127 12.39 25.14 -22.17
N CYS A 128 11.22 24.53 -21.95
CA CYS A 128 10.85 23.20 -22.42
C CYS A 128 9.76 23.18 -23.50
N ALA A 129 9.33 24.33 -24.05
CA ALA A 129 8.32 24.37 -25.12
C ALA A 129 8.84 23.80 -26.45
N THR A 130 10.14 23.94 -26.71
CA THR A 130 10.82 23.30 -27.85
C THR A 130 12.10 22.64 -27.38
N LEU A 131 12.18 21.32 -27.53
CA LEU A 131 13.38 20.56 -27.19
C LEU A 131 14.43 20.68 -28.30
N ALA A 132 15.66 21.02 -27.91
CA ALA A 132 16.89 20.93 -28.67
C ALA A 132 17.71 19.79 -28.06
N PRO A 133 17.64 18.57 -28.61
CA PRO A 133 18.36 17.42 -28.08
C PRO A 133 19.83 17.42 -28.52
N ALA A 134 20.73 17.24 -27.56
CA ALA A 134 22.13 16.92 -27.85
C ALA A 134 22.27 15.42 -28.17
N PRO A 135 23.01 15.04 -29.23
CA PRO A 135 23.15 13.65 -29.63
C PRO A 135 24.26 12.91 -28.85
N GLY A 136 23.97 11.68 -28.42
CA GLY A 136 24.94 10.76 -27.80
C GLY A 136 24.99 10.87 -26.28
N ASP A 137 25.99 10.20 -25.69
CA ASP A 137 26.24 10.23 -24.25
C ASP A 137 27.14 11.41 -23.89
N HIS A 138 26.86 12.07 -22.76
CA HIS A 138 27.58 13.28 -22.36
C HIS A 138 28.08 13.19 -20.90
N PRO A 139 29.40 13.29 -20.65
CA PRO A 139 29.89 13.71 -19.34
C PRO A 139 29.59 15.20 -19.14
N LEU A 140 29.49 15.67 -17.88
CA LEU A 140 29.22 17.08 -17.55
C LEU A 140 29.99 18.08 -18.42
N ASP A 141 29.27 18.80 -19.27
CA ASP A 141 29.76 20.02 -19.89
C ASP A 141 28.72 21.13 -19.72
N ALA A 142 29.11 22.22 -19.07
CA ALA A 142 28.32 23.45 -18.96
C ALA A 142 27.95 24.05 -20.32
N SER A 143 28.54 23.53 -21.43
CA SER A 143 28.11 23.82 -22.79
C SER A 143 26.75 23.25 -23.15
N LEU A 144 26.28 22.19 -22.48
CA LEU A 144 25.01 21.54 -22.84
C LEU A 144 23.89 22.58 -22.79
N CYS A 145 23.79 23.30 -21.68
CA CYS A 145 22.79 24.36 -21.49
C CYS A 145 23.00 25.64 -22.30
N ARG A 146 24.03 25.72 -23.15
CA ARG A 146 24.16 26.83 -24.11
C ARG A 146 23.29 26.63 -25.34
N ASP A 147 23.26 25.41 -25.84
CA ASP A 147 22.69 25.09 -27.15
C ASP A 147 21.54 24.06 -27.07
N TYR A 148 21.43 23.36 -25.96
CA TYR A 148 20.53 22.22 -25.78
C TYR A 148 19.80 22.29 -24.44
N ASN A 149 18.62 21.68 -24.40
CA ASN A 149 17.78 21.52 -23.21
C ASN A 149 17.25 20.08 -23.11
N ALA A 150 17.73 19.17 -23.95
CA ALA A 150 17.40 17.76 -23.92
C ALA A 150 18.60 16.91 -24.31
N LEU A 151 18.59 15.63 -23.94
CA LEU A 151 19.64 14.67 -24.27
C LEU A 151 19.04 13.41 -24.90
N SER A 152 19.64 12.91 -25.99
CA SER A 152 19.20 11.65 -26.62
C SER A 152 19.91 10.39 -26.09
N GLY A 153 21.02 10.54 -25.36
CA GLY A 153 21.76 9.44 -24.75
C GLY A 153 21.79 9.55 -23.22
N ASP A 154 22.80 8.94 -22.61
CA ASP A 154 22.98 8.89 -21.17
C ASP A 154 23.66 10.16 -20.63
N LEU A 155 23.26 10.59 -19.43
CA LEU A 155 23.84 11.72 -18.71
C LEU A 155 24.52 11.26 -17.42
N VAL A 156 25.83 11.49 -17.30
CA VAL A 156 26.57 11.26 -16.05
C VAL A 156 26.93 12.60 -15.41
N VAL A 157 26.45 12.81 -14.17
CA VAL A 157 26.70 14.01 -13.38
C VAL A 157 27.85 13.77 -12.40
N GLU A 158 28.98 14.44 -12.64
CA GLU A 158 30.21 14.46 -11.83
C GLU A 158 30.47 15.82 -11.14
N GLY A 159 30.21 15.94 -9.83
CA GLY A 159 30.36 17.20 -9.11
C GLY A 159 29.11 18.08 -9.16
N ASP A 160 29.26 19.39 -9.35
CA ASP A 160 28.16 20.35 -9.21
C ASP A 160 27.20 20.32 -10.42
N ALA A 161 25.92 20.05 -10.16
CA ALA A 161 24.87 19.97 -11.16
C ALA A 161 24.24 21.34 -11.51
N SER A 162 24.65 22.44 -10.88
CA SER A 162 24.06 23.78 -11.06
C SER A 162 24.03 24.26 -12.51
N ALA A 163 24.99 23.80 -13.33
CA ALA A 163 25.09 24.12 -14.75
C ALA A 163 24.03 23.41 -15.63
N LEU A 164 23.26 22.47 -15.09
CA LEU A 164 22.28 21.66 -15.82
C LEU A 164 20.83 22.11 -15.59
N SER A 165 20.62 23.31 -15.03
CA SER A 165 19.28 23.82 -14.68
C SER A 165 18.35 24.03 -15.88
N CYS A 166 18.87 24.05 -17.10
CA CYS A 166 18.10 24.16 -18.34
C CYS A 166 17.43 22.84 -18.79
N LEU A 167 17.87 21.71 -18.25
CA LEU A 167 17.61 20.39 -18.83
C LEU A 167 16.15 19.99 -18.62
N CYS A 168 15.45 19.72 -19.72
CA CYS A 168 14.03 19.35 -19.77
C CYS A 168 13.81 17.84 -19.87
N SER A 169 14.70 17.11 -20.54
CA SER A 169 14.60 15.65 -20.67
C SER A 169 15.94 14.95 -20.92
N VAL A 170 16.01 13.69 -20.55
CA VAL A 170 17.08 12.74 -20.89
C VAL A 170 16.43 11.49 -21.48
N GLU A 171 16.68 11.14 -22.74
CA GLU A 171 16.10 9.93 -23.34
C GLU A 171 16.75 8.65 -22.79
N GLY A 172 18.04 8.70 -22.46
CA GLY A 172 18.79 7.60 -21.84
C GLY A 172 18.72 7.60 -20.31
N GLU A 173 19.79 7.09 -19.69
CA GLU A 173 19.97 6.97 -18.25
C GLU A 173 20.48 8.28 -17.62
N LEU A 174 20.10 8.58 -16.38
CA LEU A 174 20.63 9.69 -15.59
C LEU A 174 21.41 9.14 -14.39
N GLU A 175 22.74 9.28 -14.40
CA GLU A 175 23.63 8.81 -13.32
C GLU A 175 24.11 9.99 -12.46
N LEU A 176 23.81 9.94 -11.17
CA LEU A 176 24.08 10.98 -10.17
C LEU A 176 25.07 10.54 -9.09
N SER A 177 25.61 9.32 -9.18
CA SER A 177 26.47 8.72 -8.15
C SER A 177 27.74 9.54 -7.87
N SER A 178 28.24 10.26 -8.88
CA SER A 178 29.44 11.11 -8.78
C SER A 178 29.12 12.59 -8.52
N ALA A 179 27.84 12.94 -8.30
CA ALA A 179 27.43 14.32 -8.05
C ALA A 179 27.89 14.81 -6.66
N GLY A 180 28.06 16.13 -6.52
CA GLY A 180 28.51 16.78 -5.30
C GLY A 180 27.47 17.76 -4.73
N GLY A 181 27.39 17.86 -3.41
CA GLY A 181 26.56 18.84 -2.73
C GLY A 181 25.06 18.55 -2.86
N SER A 182 24.33 19.44 -3.54
CA SER A 182 22.89 19.29 -3.81
C SER A 182 22.67 19.29 -5.31
N VAL A 183 21.87 18.35 -5.80
CA VAL A 183 21.46 18.28 -7.21
C VAL A 183 20.08 18.87 -7.33
N HIS A 184 19.95 19.91 -8.16
CA HIS A 184 18.68 20.58 -8.42
C HIS A 184 18.50 20.74 -9.94
N LEU A 185 17.53 20.03 -10.51
CA LEU A 185 17.18 20.07 -11.93
C LEU A 185 15.72 20.52 -12.08
N PRO A 186 15.46 21.84 -12.03
CA PRO A 186 14.12 22.40 -11.86
C PRO A 186 13.19 22.19 -13.04
N LEU A 187 13.75 21.92 -14.23
CA LEU A 187 12.99 21.79 -15.47
C LEU A 187 12.90 20.34 -15.97
N LEU A 188 13.62 19.41 -15.34
CA LEU A 188 13.72 18.04 -15.83
C LEU A 188 12.38 17.35 -15.65
N SER A 189 11.70 17.10 -16.76
CA SER A 189 10.34 16.58 -16.81
C SER A 189 10.25 15.08 -17.11
N ALA A 190 11.26 14.52 -17.79
CA ALA A 190 11.25 13.13 -18.21
C ALA A 190 12.66 12.54 -18.30
N VAL A 191 12.81 11.30 -17.84
CA VAL A 191 13.97 10.43 -18.10
C VAL A 191 13.46 9.17 -18.80
N GLY A 192 13.97 8.83 -19.98
CA GLY A 192 13.53 7.67 -20.75
C GLY A 192 14.11 6.35 -20.24
N GLY A 193 15.35 6.40 -19.75
CA GLY A 193 16.01 5.31 -19.02
C GLY A 193 15.75 5.36 -17.51
N SER A 194 16.70 4.82 -16.75
CA SER A 194 16.69 4.84 -15.28
C SER A 194 17.39 6.08 -14.72
N VAL A 195 16.97 6.51 -13.55
CA VAL A 195 17.68 7.50 -12.73
C VAL A 195 18.42 6.73 -11.64
N ARG A 196 19.75 6.87 -11.55
CA ARG A 196 20.59 6.18 -10.57
C ARG A 196 21.32 7.15 -9.66
N LEU A 197 21.06 7.05 -8.37
CA LEU A 197 21.78 7.69 -7.29
C LEU A 197 22.25 6.61 -6.32
N GLN A 198 23.50 6.17 -6.48
CA GLN A 198 24.06 5.09 -5.67
C GLN A 198 25.39 5.46 -5.01
N GLY A 199 25.53 5.21 -3.71
CA GLY A 199 26.80 5.42 -3.00
C GLY A 199 27.25 6.89 -2.95
N SER A 200 26.32 7.83 -3.05
CA SER A 200 26.60 9.25 -3.18
C SER A 200 26.70 9.97 -1.84
N SER A 201 27.40 11.11 -1.86
CA SER A 201 27.53 12.03 -0.73
C SER A 201 26.59 13.24 -0.80
N ILE A 202 25.71 13.31 -1.80
CA ILE A 202 24.79 14.45 -1.92
C ILE A 202 23.80 14.50 -0.75
N THR A 203 23.42 15.70 -0.35
CA THR A 203 22.46 15.92 0.74
C THR A 203 21.03 16.12 0.24
N THR A 204 20.86 16.49 -1.03
CA THR A 204 19.54 16.74 -1.63
C THR A 204 19.54 16.38 -3.10
N LEU A 205 18.51 15.65 -3.52
CA LEU A 205 18.11 15.48 -4.92
C LEU A 205 16.74 16.12 -5.10
N ASP A 206 16.68 17.18 -5.90
CA ASP A 206 15.49 17.99 -6.11
C ASP A 206 15.11 17.99 -7.61
N LEU A 207 14.05 17.26 -7.93
CA LEU A 207 13.54 17.04 -9.30
C LEU A 207 12.05 17.40 -9.35
N PRO A 208 11.69 18.67 -9.10
CA PRO A 208 10.31 19.06 -8.79
C PRO A 208 9.37 18.86 -9.98
N GLU A 209 9.85 19.00 -11.22
CA GLU A 209 9.04 18.86 -12.43
C GLU A 209 9.08 17.47 -13.07
N LEU A 210 9.80 16.51 -12.48
CA LEU A 210 9.96 15.17 -13.05
C LEU A 210 8.61 14.45 -13.02
N ARG A 211 8.10 14.05 -14.19
CA ARG A 211 6.80 13.39 -14.36
C ARG A 211 6.94 11.91 -14.70
N THR A 212 7.98 11.55 -15.47
CA THR A 212 8.16 10.17 -15.94
C THR A 212 9.59 9.69 -15.85
N VAL A 213 9.76 8.42 -15.47
CA VAL A 213 11.02 7.65 -15.56
C VAL A 213 10.74 6.35 -16.31
N GLY A 214 11.17 6.22 -17.56
CA GLY A 214 10.85 5.04 -18.37
C GLY A 214 11.51 3.75 -17.85
N GLY A 215 12.64 3.86 -17.16
CA GLY A 215 13.33 2.79 -16.44
C GLY A 215 13.06 2.83 -14.94
N SER A 216 14.06 2.49 -14.13
CA SER A 216 13.95 2.48 -12.67
C SER A 216 14.39 3.82 -12.06
N LEU A 217 13.80 4.24 -10.95
CA LEU A 217 14.40 5.24 -10.07
C LEU A 217 15.09 4.48 -8.93
N ILE A 218 16.42 4.55 -8.89
CA ILE A 218 17.27 3.81 -7.95
C ILE A 218 18.01 4.81 -7.07
N VAL A 219 17.68 4.82 -5.78
CA VAL A 219 18.26 5.68 -4.74
C VAL A 219 18.76 4.79 -3.61
N VAL A 220 20.01 4.34 -3.72
CA VAL A 220 20.57 3.25 -2.89
C VAL A 220 21.88 3.67 -2.22
N ASP A 221 22.08 3.30 -0.95
CA ASP A 221 23.35 3.52 -0.23
C ASP A 221 23.79 5.00 -0.18
N ASN A 222 22.88 5.94 0.09
CA ASN A 222 23.22 7.37 0.19
C ASN A 222 23.09 7.88 1.65
N PRO A 223 24.10 7.64 2.52
CA PRO A 223 24.01 7.91 3.96
C PRO A 223 23.94 9.40 4.32
N SER A 224 24.19 10.30 3.36
CA SER A 224 24.10 11.76 3.55
C SER A 224 22.81 12.36 2.99
N LEU A 225 21.99 11.61 2.25
CA LEU A 225 20.79 12.11 1.60
C LEU A 225 19.73 12.44 2.65
N GLU A 226 19.36 13.71 2.75
CA GLU A 226 18.32 14.18 3.70
C GLU A 226 16.98 14.44 3.01
N ARG A 227 17.02 14.80 1.72
CA ARG A 227 15.84 15.19 0.93
C ARG A 227 15.87 14.60 -0.47
N LEU A 228 14.77 13.96 -0.85
CA LEU A 228 14.44 13.55 -2.20
C LEU A 228 13.08 14.18 -2.55
N SER A 229 13.05 15.07 -3.55
CA SER A 229 11.81 15.69 -4.05
C SER A 229 11.48 15.16 -5.44
N LEU A 230 10.23 14.70 -5.57
CA LEU A 230 9.66 14.03 -6.75
C LEU A 230 8.20 14.49 -6.95
N ASP A 231 7.94 15.76 -6.68
CA ASP A 231 6.60 16.32 -6.39
C ASP A 231 5.56 16.02 -7.49
N HIS A 232 6.00 15.88 -8.74
CA HIS A 232 5.14 15.63 -9.89
C HIS A 232 5.35 14.26 -10.54
N LEU A 233 6.12 13.35 -9.94
CA LEU A 233 6.40 12.05 -10.53
C LEU A 233 5.12 11.21 -10.59
N ARG A 234 4.70 10.86 -11.80
CA ARG A 234 3.45 10.12 -12.05
C ARG A 234 3.68 8.67 -12.38
N GLU A 235 4.68 8.38 -13.20
CA GLU A 235 4.89 7.04 -13.75
C GLU A 235 6.37 6.70 -13.79
N LEU A 236 6.67 5.46 -13.40
CA LEU A 236 8.02 4.93 -13.45
C LEU A 236 8.05 3.42 -13.70
N GLY A 237 9.17 2.90 -14.22
CA GLY A 237 9.36 1.47 -14.43
C GLY A 237 9.37 0.68 -13.13
N ALA A 238 10.23 1.07 -12.20
CA ALA A 238 10.33 0.53 -10.84
C ALA A 238 10.92 1.60 -9.91
N LEU A 239 10.68 1.49 -8.60
CA LEU A 239 11.26 2.37 -7.59
C LEU A 239 12.05 1.54 -6.57
N THR A 240 13.29 1.91 -6.32
CA THR A 240 14.13 1.33 -5.28
C THR A 240 14.74 2.45 -4.45
N VAL A 241 14.35 2.56 -3.19
CA VAL A 241 14.88 3.53 -2.23
C VAL A 241 15.37 2.76 -1.00
N THR A 242 16.66 2.42 -0.97
CA THR A 242 17.23 1.62 0.12
C THR A 242 18.47 2.25 0.75
N ASP A 243 18.69 2.00 2.03
CA ASP A 243 19.92 2.39 2.73
C ASP A 243 20.20 3.91 2.68
N ASN A 244 19.16 4.73 2.86
CA ASN A 244 19.28 6.19 3.00
C ASN A 244 18.92 6.61 4.43
N GLU A 245 19.79 6.26 5.39
CA GLU A 245 19.58 6.39 6.84
C GLU A 245 19.23 7.81 7.33
N ARG A 246 19.44 8.85 6.51
CA ARG A 246 19.12 10.26 6.82
C ARG A 246 17.92 10.82 6.06
N LEU A 247 17.33 10.06 5.14
CA LEU A 247 16.23 10.53 4.31
C LEU A 247 15.00 10.75 5.18
N GLN A 248 14.58 12.01 5.33
CA GLN A 248 13.57 12.39 6.31
C GLN A 248 12.14 12.08 5.85
N ARG A 249 11.90 12.16 4.53
CA ARG A 249 10.58 11.96 3.94
C ARG A 249 10.72 11.37 2.55
N LEU A 250 9.70 10.62 2.15
CA LEU A 250 9.52 10.13 0.80
C LEU A 250 8.04 10.31 0.44
N ASP A 251 7.76 11.33 -0.37
CA ASP A 251 6.42 11.61 -0.86
C ASP A 251 6.24 10.94 -2.23
N LEU A 252 5.31 10.00 -2.31
CA LEU A 252 4.93 9.29 -3.54
C LEU A 252 3.44 9.53 -3.87
N SER A 253 2.81 10.54 -3.26
CA SER A 253 1.39 10.86 -3.44
C SER A 253 1.01 11.21 -4.89
N SER A 254 1.98 11.59 -5.71
CA SER A 254 1.81 11.85 -7.15
C SER A 254 1.96 10.61 -8.03
N VAL A 255 2.54 9.51 -7.54
CA VAL A 255 2.83 8.31 -8.34
C VAL A 255 1.53 7.54 -8.57
N HIS A 256 1.17 7.33 -9.83
CA HIS A 256 -0.04 6.61 -10.23
C HIS A 256 0.24 5.15 -10.59
N ARG A 257 1.37 4.91 -11.28
CA ARG A 257 1.65 3.61 -11.89
C ARG A 257 3.13 3.26 -11.85
N ILE A 258 3.41 2.02 -11.46
CA ILE A 258 4.73 1.38 -11.61
C ILE A 258 4.58 0.20 -12.57
N HIS A 259 5.16 0.32 -13.76
CA HIS A 259 4.72 -0.43 -14.96
C HIS A 259 5.70 -1.49 -15.49
N LYS A 260 6.84 -1.74 -14.84
CA LYS A 260 7.81 -2.76 -15.26
C LYS A 260 8.34 -3.63 -14.12
N GLY A 261 8.46 -3.08 -12.92
CA GLY A 261 8.97 -3.77 -11.73
C GLY A 261 8.21 -3.37 -10.46
N GLY A 262 8.89 -3.44 -9.32
CA GLY A 262 8.31 -3.22 -8.00
C GLY A 262 8.55 -1.83 -7.41
N LEU A 263 7.95 -1.61 -6.24
CA LEU A 263 8.22 -0.56 -5.28
C LEU A 263 8.96 -1.19 -4.09
N LEU A 264 10.26 -0.94 -3.97
CA LEU A 264 11.11 -1.40 -2.88
C LEU A 264 11.60 -0.20 -2.07
N ILE A 265 11.13 -0.08 -0.84
CA ILE A 265 11.58 0.92 0.12
C ILE A 265 12.09 0.16 1.34
N GLU A 266 13.38 0.25 1.64
CA GLU A 266 13.95 -0.44 2.82
C GLU A 266 15.01 0.38 3.54
N ARG A 267 15.16 0.21 4.86
CA ARG A 267 16.32 0.74 5.60
C ARG A 267 16.49 2.26 5.45
N ASN A 268 15.39 3.02 5.55
CA ASN A 268 15.39 4.49 5.55
C ASN A 268 14.97 5.00 6.94
N ASP A 269 15.92 5.02 7.87
CA ASP A 269 15.67 5.12 9.32
C ASP A 269 14.92 6.36 9.82
N GLN A 270 14.88 7.46 9.05
CA GLN A 270 14.18 8.70 9.46
C GLN A 270 12.77 8.84 8.87
N ILE A 271 12.34 7.95 7.96
CA ILE A 271 11.02 8.06 7.35
C ILE A 271 9.95 7.66 8.37
N GLU A 272 9.05 8.59 8.66
CA GLU A 272 7.92 8.39 9.58
C GLU A 272 6.62 8.05 8.84
N VAL A 273 6.48 8.52 7.60
CA VAL A 273 5.28 8.36 6.77
C VAL A 273 5.68 8.09 5.33
N ILE A 274 5.01 7.14 4.70
CA ILE A 274 5.02 6.93 3.24
C ILE A 274 3.57 7.11 2.76
N ASP A 275 3.39 7.99 1.78
CA ASP A 275 2.09 8.31 1.19
C ASP A 275 2.01 7.75 -0.24
N LEU A 276 1.02 6.90 -0.50
CA LEU A 276 0.78 6.23 -1.78
C LEU A 276 -0.57 6.61 -2.41
N ALA A 277 -1.10 7.79 -2.10
CA ALA A 277 -2.48 8.22 -2.38
C ALA A 277 -3.01 8.03 -3.80
N ARG A 278 -2.14 7.95 -4.81
CA ARG A 278 -2.55 7.79 -6.20
C ARG A 278 -2.09 6.48 -6.84
N LEU A 279 -1.31 5.66 -6.13
CA LEU A 279 -0.77 4.44 -6.69
C LEU A 279 -1.93 3.45 -6.86
N SER A 280 -2.32 3.19 -8.11
CA SER A 280 -3.40 2.25 -8.41
C SER A 280 -2.91 0.93 -8.98
N HIS A 281 -1.79 0.95 -9.68
CA HIS A 281 -1.30 -0.21 -10.42
C HIS A 281 0.20 -0.43 -10.26
N LEU A 282 0.56 -1.62 -9.80
CA LEU A 282 1.93 -2.08 -9.60
C LEU A 282 2.12 -3.45 -10.26
N GLU A 283 2.95 -3.54 -11.30
CA GLU A 283 3.23 -4.81 -11.99
C GLU A 283 4.06 -5.78 -11.14
N GLY A 284 4.99 -5.27 -10.32
CA GLY A 284 5.87 -6.06 -9.47
C GLY A 284 5.46 -6.08 -8.00
N ASP A 285 6.46 -6.17 -7.13
CA ASP A 285 6.30 -6.29 -5.68
C ASP A 285 6.12 -4.92 -5.01
N LEU A 286 5.28 -4.84 -3.99
CA LEU A 286 5.24 -3.75 -3.01
C LEU A 286 5.97 -4.21 -1.75
N VAL A 287 7.18 -3.72 -1.53
CA VAL A 287 8.02 -4.07 -0.38
C VAL A 287 8.34 -2.82 0.42
N ILE A 288 7.90 -2.79 1.69
CA ILE A 288 8.24 -1.75 2.67
C ILE A 288 8.79 -2.43 3.91
N ALA A 289 10.10 -2.31 4.12
CA ALA A 289 10.75 -3.04 5.20
C ALA A 289 11.81 -2.27 5.99
N LEU A 290 12.04 -2.70 7.23
CA LEU A 290 13.18 -2.25 8.04
C LEU A 290 13.15 -0.73 8.29
N HIS A 291 11.98 -0.16 8.62
CA HIS A 291 11.84 1.24 9.00
C HIS A 291 11.55 1.40 10.50
N PRO A 292 12.58 1.67 11.34
CA PRO A 292 12.43 1.76 12.79
C PRO A 292 11.62 2.96 13.27
N ARG A 293 11.27 3.90 12.39
CA ARG A 293 10.47 5.10 12.71
C ARG A 293 9.20 5.25 11.88
N LEU A 294 8.94 4.36 10.94
CA LEU A 294 7.73 4.44 10.12
C LEU A 294 6.53 4.20 11.02
N GLU A 295 5.75 5.25 11.29
CA GLU A 295 4.59 5.16 12.18
C GLU A 295 3.34 4.74 11.41
N GLN A 296 3.24 5.12 10.13
CA GLN A 296 2.02 4.97 9.32
C GLN A 296 2.33 4.76 7.83
N LEU A 297 1.54 3.88 7.21
CA LEU A 297 1.36 3.81 5.75
C LEU A 297 0.00 4.37 5.37
N ASN A 298 0.00 5.46 4.60
CA ASN A 298 -1.21 6.21 4.29
C ASN A 298 -1.68 6.01 2.85
N ASN A 299 -3.00 6.12 2.69
CA ASN A 299 -3.70 6.23 1.40
C ASN A 299 -3.43 5.06 0.43
N LEU A 300 -3.60 3.83 0.93
CA LEU A 300 -3.51 2.60 0.14
C LEU A 300 -4.82 2.28 -0.61
N ASP A 301 -5.81 3.17 -0.54
CA ASP A 301 -7.18 2.99 -1.03
C ASP A 301 -7.32 3.04 -2.55
N ALA A 302 -6.33 3.62 -3.24
CA ALA A 302 -6.26 3.65 -4.69
C ALA A 302 -5.74 2.34 -5.30
N ILE A 303 -5.07 1.48 -4.52
CA ILE A 303 -4.41 0.28 -5.05
C ILE A 303 -5.47 -0.73 -5.52
N GLU A 304 -5.46 -1.01 -6.83
CA GLU A 304 -6.36 -1.95 -7.49
C GLU A 304 -5.64 -3.26 -7.85
N TYR A 305 -4.34 -3.19 -8.15
CA TYR A 305 -3.56 -4.32 -8.64
C TYR A 305 -2.12 -4.34 -8.14
N ILE A 306 -1.69 -5.49 -7.59
CA ILE A 306 -0.30 -5.84 -7.31
C ILE A 306 0.01 -7.16 -8.02
N GLY A 307 0.83 -7.11 -9.07
CA GLY A 307 1.19 -8.29 -9.85
C GLY A 307 2.17 -9.24 -9.14
N GLY A 308 2.97 -8.71 -8.22
CA GLY A 308 3.94 -9.44 -7.40
C GLY A 308 3.50 -9.64 -5.95
N HIS A 309 4.46 -9.57 -5.03
CA HIS A 309 4.29 -9.71 -3.59
C HIS A 309 3.83 -8.40 -2.93
N LEU A 310 3.05 -8.50 -1.86
CA LEU A 310 2.85 -7.43 -0.89
C LEU A 310 3.60 -7.81 0.39
N GLU A 311 4.69 -7.12 0.69
CA GLU A 311 5.57 -7.42 1.81
C GLU A 311 5.79 -6.17 2.69
N ILE A 312 5.24 -6.21 3.89
CA ILE A 312 5.39 -5.16 4.90
C ILE A 312 6.03 -5.79 6.13
N ARG A 313 7.32 -5.51 6.38
CA ARG A 313 8.04 -6.17 7.48
C ARG A 313 9.00 -5.30 8.28
N ASP A 314 9.22 -5.66 9.53
CA ASP A 314 10.23 -5.03 10.40
C ASP A 314 10.07 -3.50 10.51
N ASN A 315 8.83 -3.01 10.56
CA ASN A 315 8.52 -1.58 10.70
C ASN A 315 7.96 -1.25 12.09
N ALA A 316 8.11 0.00 12.53
CA ALA A 316 7.55 0.48 13.80
C ALA A 316 6.07 0.91 13.71
N MET A 317 5.38 0.59 12.61
CA MET A 317 4.10 1.21 12.28
C MET A 317 2.98 0.77 13.23
N SER A 318 2.10 1.71 13.58
CA SER A 318 0.92 1.46 14.41
C SER A 318 -0.35 1.25 13.59
N TRP A 319 -0.34 1.75 12.35
CA TRP A 319 -1.46 1.71 11.45
C TRP A 319 -0.99 1.44 10.02
N MET A 320 -1.69 0.50 9.37
CA MET A 320 -1.64 0.32 7.92
C MET A 320 -3.01 0.70 7.38
N GLY A 321 -3.05 1.57 6.37
CA GLY A 321 -4.30 1.84 5.65
C GLY A 321 -4.94 0.57 5.07
N GLU A 322 -6.21 0.69 4.71
CA GLU A 322 -6.94 -0.39 4.05
C GLU A 322 -6.67 -0.37 2.53
N MET A 323 -6.78 -1.52 1.87
CA MET A 323 -6.78 -1.65 0.41
C MET A 323 -8.16 -2.12 -0.08
N PRO A 324 -9.22 -1.29 0.06
CA PRO A 324 -10.60 -1.69 -0.27
C PRO A 324 -10.79 -2.08 -1.74
N ARG A 325 -9.98 -1.54 -2.65
CA ARG A 325 -10.10 -1.75 -4.10
C ARG A 325 -9.18 -2.83 -4.65
N LEU A 326 -8.34 -3.45 -3.84
CA LEU A 326 -7.40 -4.45 -4.34
C LEU A 326 -8.18 -5.66 -4.86
N GLU A 327 -8.15 -5.89 -6.17
CA GLU A 327 -8.87 -6.99 -6.81
C GLU A 327 -8.03 -8.27 -6.87
N SER A 328 -6.71 -8.10 -7.06
CA SER A 328 -5.78 -9.20 -7.28
C SER A 328 -4.41 -8.91 -6.66
N LEU A 329 -3.91 -9.91 -5.93
CA LEU A 329 -2.52 -10.01 -5.49
C LEU A 329 -1.90 -11.25 -6.14
N GLY A 330 -0.97 -11.04 -7.08
CA GLY A 330 -0.39 -12.13 -7.88
C GLY A 330 0.56 -13.03 -7.09
N GLY A 331 1.26 -12.47 -6.09
CA GLY A 331 2.25 -13.16 -5.27
C GLY A 331 1.79 -13.43 -3.83
N ASN A 332 2.76 -13.35 -2.92
CA ASN A 332 2.55 -13.57 -1.49
C ASN A 332 2.07 -12.30 -0.80
N LEU A 333 1.30 -12.48 0.26
CA LEU A 333 1.04 -11.47 1.27
C LEU A 333 1.93 -11.76 2.48
N VAL A 334 2.81 -10.84 2.84
CA VAL A 334 3.73 -10.96 3.98
C VAL A 334 3.57 -9.75 4.89
N LEU A 335 3.20 -10.00 6.15
CA LEU A 335 3.12 -9.02 7.22
C LEU A 335 3.90 -9.56 8.43
N SER A 336 5.13 -9.09 8.61
CA SER A 336 6.03 -9.68 9.61
C SER A 336 6.80 -8.68 10.46
N GLY A 337 6.96 -8.89 11.75
CA GLY A 337 7.85 -8.04 12.57
C GLY A 337 7.40 -6.58 12.70
N ASN A 338 6.13 -6.25 12.44
CA ASN A 338 5.64 -4.88 12.57
C ASN A 338 5.26 -4.61 14.03
N SER A 339 6.19 -3.99 14.77
CA SER A 339 6.17 -3.99 16.24
C SER A 339 5.09 -3.12 16.86
N GLY A 340 4.51 -2.16 16.12
CA GLY A 340 3.46 -1.28 16.63
C GLY A 340 2.05 -1.64 16.15
N LEU A 341 1.91 -2.60 15.23
CA LEU A 341 0.69 -2.79 14.46
C LEU A 341 -0.38 -3.49 15.31
N GLY A 342 -1.36 -2.73 15.80
CA GLY A 342 -2.41 -3.24 16.69
C GLY A 342 -3.56 -3.93 15.99
N VAL A 343 -3.99 -3.38 14.86
CA VAL A 343 -5.12 -3.90 14.07
C VAL A 343 -4.72 -3.90 12.61
N TRP A 344 -5.09 -4.95 11.89
CA TRP A 344 -4.93 -4.98 10.45
C TRP A 344 -6.23 -5.37 9.74
N VAL A 345 -6.72 -4.47 8.89
CA VAL A 345 -7.89 -4.63 8.02
C VAL A 345 -7.43 -4.38 6.59
N ALA A 346 -7.29 -5.45 5.82
CA ALA A 346 -6.38 -5.43 4.68
C ALA A 346 -7.08 -5.31 3.33
N LEU A 347 -7.66 -6.42 2.89
CA LEU A 347 -8.01 -6.61 1.50
C LEU A 347 -9.53 -6.51 1.37
N GLY A 348 -10.02 -5.48 0.69
CA GLY A 348 -11.46 -5.29 0.51
C GLY A 348 -12.07 -6.40 -0.35
N ASP A 349 -11.89 -6.27 -1.66
CA ASP A 349 -12.54 -7.14 -2.66
C ASP A 349 -11.64 -8.26 -3.20
N THR A 350 -10.44 -8.43 -2.66
CA THR A 350 -9.50 -9.47 -3.13
C THR A 350 -10.10 -10.86 -2.97
N THR A 351 -10.25 -11.57 -4.09
CA THR A 351 -10.78 -12.94 -4.11
C THR A 351 -9.71 -14.00 -4.11
N THR A 352 -8.51 -13.66 -4.61
CA THR A 352 -7.41 -14.61 -4.81
C THR A 352 -6.08 -13.96 -4.42
N ILE A 353 -5.30 -14.68 -3.63
CA ILE A 353 -3.87 -14.43 -3.43
C ILE A 353 -3.14 -15.55 -4.17
N GLY A 354 -2.36 -15.19 -5.20
CA GLY A 354 -1.71 -16.17 -6.07
C GLY A 354 -0.62 -16.98 -5.38
N GLY A 355 0.02 -16.42 -4.35
CA GLY A 355 0.98 -17.08 -3.49
C GLY A 355 0.43 -17.43 -2.10
N GLY A 356 1.31 -17.45 -1.11
CA GLY A 356 0.98 -17.68 0.30
C GLY A 356 0.63 -16.41 1.07
N VAL A 357 0.08 -16.59 2.26
CA VAL A 357 -0.15 -15.56 3.27
C VAL A 357 0.74 -15.86 4.47
N GLN A 358 1.53 -14.90 4.91
CA GLN A 358 2.40 -15.01 6.08
C GLN A 358 2.16 -13.82 7.00
N ILE A 359 1.55 -14.07 8.14
CA ILE A 359 1.33 -13.08 9.20
C ILE A 359 2.12 -13.52 10.43
N SER A 360 3.31 -12.95 10.66
CA SER A 360 4.19 -13.48 11.69
C SER A 360 4.94 -12.47 12.55
N GLY A 361 5.10 -12.76 13.85
CA GLY A 361 5.97 -11.94 14.69
C GLY A 361 5.50 -10.47 14.83
N ASN A 362 4.20 -10.20 14.77
CA ASN A 362 3.64 -8.88 15.04
C ASN A 362 3.14 -8.84 16.50
N PRO A 363 3.96 -8.41 17.47
CA PRO A 363 3.70 -8.62 18.89
C PRO A 363 2.47 -7.86 19.42
N GLU A 364 2.14 -6.71 18.84
CA GLU A 364 1.01 -5.87 19.25
C GLU A 364 -0.28 -6.16 18.47
N LEU A 365 -0.25 -7.04 17.45
CA LEU A 365 -1.42 -7.34 16.62
C LEU A 365 -2.49 -8.04 17.44
N GLU A 366 -3.60 -7.36 17.73
CA GLU A 366 -4.73 -7.87 18.52
C GLU A 366 -5.81 -8.52 17.63
N ILE A 367 -6.08 -7.90 16.48
CA ILE A 367 -7.16 -8.28 15.54
C ILE A 367 -6.61 -8.39 14.12
N LEU A 368 -6.81 -9.56 13.50
CA LEU A 368 -6.42 -9.86 12.13
C LEU A 368 -7.64 -9.98 11.20
N SER A 369 -7.73 -9.11 10.20
CA SER A 369 -8.75 -9.15 9.15
C SER A 369 -8.12 -9.10 7.74
N ILE A 370 -7.97 -10.27 7.12
CA ILE A 370 -7.40 -10.38 5.77
C ILE A 370 -8.40 -9.92 4.71
N GLY A 371 -9.69 -10.25 4.86
CA GLY A 371 -10.74 -9.88 3.90
C GLY A 371 -11.81 -10.95 3.77
N ARG A 372 -13.09 -10.55 3.78
CA ARG A 372 -14.23 -11.49 3.77
C ARG A 372 -14.50 -12.12 2.40
N SER A 373 -13.98 -11.50 1.34
CA SER A 373 -14.14 -11.92 -0.06
C SER A 373 -13.08 -12.93 -0.51
N LEU A 374 -12.05 -13.18 0.30
CA LEU A 374 -10.96 -14.10 -0.04
C LEU A 374 -11.48 -15.52 -0.22
N GLN A 375 -11.33 -16.05 -1.43
CA GLN A 375 -11.80 -17.40 -1.82
C GLN A 375 -10.67 -18.41 -1.88
N THR A 376 -9.48 -17.99 -2.34
CA THR A 376 -8.35 -18.89 -2.59
C THR A 376 -7.01 -18.29 -2.18
N VAL A 377 -6.16 -19.14 -1.60
CA VAL A 377 -4.74 -18.88 -1.35
C VAL A 377 -3.94 -19.94 -2.11
N GLY A 378 -3.11 -19.50 -3.06
CA GLY A 378 -2.33 -20.38 -3.95
C GLY A 378 -1.13 -21.06 -3.27
N GLY A 379 -0.78 -20.64 -2.05
CA GLY A 379 0.26 -21.24 -1.22
C GLY A 379 -0.22 -21.59 0.19
N ARG A 380 0.70 -21.47 1.15
CA ARG A 380 0.45 -21.65 2.58
C ARG A 380 -0.27 -20.43 3.16
N LEU A 381 -1.20 -20.64 4.10
CA LEU A 381 -1.73 -19.58 4.98
C LEU A 381 -1.12 -19.78 6.37
N GLU A 382 -0.23 -18.90 6.77
CA GLU A 382 0.55 -18.95 7.99
C GLU A 382 0.23 -17.76 8.90
N ILE A 383 -0.22 -18.04 10.13
CA ILE A 383 -0.44 -17.04 11.19
C ILE A 383 0.34 -17.48 12.42
N VAL A 384 1.54 -16.91 12.60
CA VAL A 384 2.55 -17.48 13.49
C VAL A 384 3.18 -16.46 14.44
N ASP A 385 3.31 -16.80 15.71
CA ASP A 385 4.08 -16.01 16.68
C ASP A 385 3.58 -14.55 16.84
N ASN A 386 2.26 -14.32 16.79
CA ASN A 386 1.63 -13.01 17.08
C ASN A 386 1.10 -12.99 18.52
N ALA A 387 1.91 -12.48 19.45
CA ALA A 387 1.70 -12.65 20.89
C ALA A 387 0.36 -12.09 21.41
N SER A 388 -0.09 -10.95 20.89
CA SER A 388 -1.34 -10.29 21.33
C SER A 388 -2.57 -10.70 20.52
N LEU A 389 -2.40 -11.54 19.48
CA LEU A 389 -3.48 -11.87 18.57
C LEU A 389 -4.56 -12.67 19.30
N SER A 390 -5.72 -12.05 19.46
CA SER A 390 -6.85 -12.57 20.22
C SER A 390 -8.06 -12.86 19.33
N GLU A 391 -8.12 -12.21 18.16
CA GLU A 391 -9.20 -12.34 17.21
C GLU A 391 -8.67 -12.43 15.77
N ILE A 392 -9.16 -13.43 15.04
CA ILE A 392 -9.03 -13.52 13.58
C ILE A 392 -10.45 -13.40 13.04
N ASP A 393 -10.68 -12.45 12.14
CA ASP A 393 -11.98 -12.28 11.51
C ASP A 393 -12.35 -13.53 10.69
N PRO A 394 -13.65 -13.89 10.62
CA PRO A 394 -14.10 -14.97 9.77
C PRO A 394 -13.75 -14.77 8.30
N LEU A 395 -13.30 -15.87 7.68
CA LEU A 395 -13.04 -15.98 6.24
C LEU A 395 -14.14 -16.83 5.57
N PRO A 396 -15.38 -16.33 5.48
CA PRO A 396 -16.55 -17.13 5.08
C PRO A 396 -16.51 -17.54 3.61
N ALA A 397 -15.73 -16.86 2.77
CA ALA A 397 -15.59 -17.18 1.36
C ALA A 397 -14.40 -18.12 1.08
N LEU A 398 -13.51 -18.37 2.04
CA LEU A 398 -12.28 -19.12 1.82
C LEU A 398 -12.61 -20.60 1.62
N THR A 399 -12.44 -21.07 0.39
CA THR A 399 -12.77 -22.45 -0.01
C THR A 399 -11.55 -23.33 -0.24
N ARG A 400 -10.39 -22.72 -0.53
CA ARG A 400 -9.20 -23.46 -0.93
C ARG A 400 -7.92 -22.80 -0.47
N ILE A 401 -7.07 -23.60 0.17
CA ILE A 401 -5.65 -23.32 0.40
C ILE A 401 -4.88 -24.41 -0.35
N ASP A 402 -3.96 -24.04 -1.22
CA ASP A 402 -3.27 -25.01 -2.07
C ASP A 402 -2.18 -25.79 -1.33
N ASP A 403 -1.61 -25.20 -0.28
CA ASP A 403 -0.67 -25.85 0.62
C ASP A 403 -1.24 -25.92 2.05
N VAL A 404 -0.52 -25.48 3.09
CA VAL A 404 -0.92 -25.71 4.49
C VAL A 404 -1.68 -24.52 5.08
N LEU A 405 -2.71 -24.79 5.90
CA LEU A 405 -3.21 -23.87 6.91
C LEU A 405 -2.39 -24.07 8.19
N GLU A 406 -1.57 -23.10 8.57
CA GLU A 406 -0.74 -23.12 9.78
C GLU A 406 -1.10 -21.97 10.71
N ILE A 407 -1.51 -22.29 11.94
CA ILE A 407 -1.73 -21.33 13.02
C ILE A 407 -0.93 -21.81 14.22
N ARG A 408 0.15 -21.09 14.56
CA ARG A 408 1.07 -21.52 15.61
C ARG A 408 1.55 -20.37 16.50
N GLY A 409 1.72 -20.61 17.80
CA GLY A 409 2.39 -19.64 18.68
C GLY A 409 1.63 -18.32 18.88
N ASN A 410 0.30 -18.34 18.83
CA ASN A 410 -0.56 -17.18 19.11
C ASN A 410 -1.22 -17.36 20.50
N PRO A 411 -0.52 -17.05 21.60
CA PRO A 411 -0.94 -17.44 22.95
C PRO A 411 -2.20 -16.73 23.46
N SER A 412 -2.59 -15.60 22.87
CA SER A 412 -3.79 -14.85 23.26
C SER A 412 -5.07 -15.28 22.54
N LEU A 413 -4.95 -16.19 21.55
CA LEU A 413 -6.05 -16.61 20.71
C LEU A 413 -6.95 -17.61 21.45
N VAL A 414 -8.18 -17.18 21.78
CA VAL A 414 -9.14 -17.99 22.56
C VAL A 414 -10.04 -18.85 21.68
N ALA A 415 -10.30 -18.39 20.45
CA ALA A 415 -11.09 -19.11 19.48
C ALA A 415 -10.55 -18.92 18.06
N LEU A 416 -10.71 -19.94 17.21
CA LEU A 416 -10.55 -19.77 15.77
C LEU A 416 -11.90 -19.39 15.15
N PRO A 417 -11.95 -18.45 14.18
CA PRO A 417 -13.20 -17.98 13.56
C PRO A 417 -14.01 -19.07 12.84
N GLY A 418 -13.43 -20.26 12.65
CA GLY A 418 -13.98 -21.34 11.85
C GLY A 418 -13.69 -21.13 10.38
N PHE A 419 -13.32 -22.22 9.71
CA PHE A 419 -13.06 -22.27 8.28
C PHE A 419 -14.20 -23.05 7.61
N ALA A 420 -15.44 -22.62 7.87
CA ALA A 420 -16.65 -23.39 7.56
C ALA A 420 -16.81 -23.69 6.06
N SER A 421 -16.26 -22.83 5.20
CA SER A 421 -16.30 -22.96 3.74
C SER A 421 -15.06 -23.64 3.15
N LEU A 422 -14.02 -23.89 3.96
CA LEU A 422 -12.77 -24.46 3.47
C LEU A 422 -13.03 -25.91 3.05
N GLY A 423 -13.02 -26.17 1.75
CA GLY A 423 -13.24 -27.49 1.18
C GLY A 423 -11.95 -28.28 1.00
N ARG A 424 -10.83 -27.59 0.77
CA ARG A 424 -9.53 -28.19 0.48
C ARG A 424 -8.38 -27.42 1.12
N ALA A 425 -7.47 -28.17 1.74
CA ALA A 425 -6.17 -27.70 2.20
C ALA A 425 -5.14 -28.81 1.97
N GLY A 426 -3.91 -28.47 1.61
CA GLY A 426 -2.79 -29.42 1.60
C GLY A 426 -2.57 -30.04 2.99
N GLY A 427 -2.60 -29.24 4.07
CA GLY A 427 -2.49 -29.70 5.46
C GLY A 427 -3.16 -28.73 6.43
N VAL A 428 -3.38 -29.16 7.68
CA VAL A 428 -3.93 -28.33 8.76
C VAL A 428 -3.06 -28.50 10.01
N ILE A 429 -2.37 -27.44 10.41
CA ILE A 429 -1.43 -27.41 11.53
C ILE A 429 -1.89 -26.33 12.51
N ILE A 430 -2.34 -26.74 13.69
CA ILE A 430 -2.78 -25.86 14.77
C ILE A 430 -1.99 -26.22 16.03
N GLU A 431 -1.05 -25.36 16.40
CA GLU A 431 -0.05 -25.68 17.43
C GLU A 431 0.25 -24.54 18.40
N ASP A 432 0.69 -24.84 19.62
CA ASP A 432 1.17 -23.83 20.58
C ASP A 432 0.16 -22.69 20.82
N LEU A 433 -1.12 -23.04 21.02
CA LEU A 433 -2.21 -22.09 21.32
C LEU A 433 -2.75 -22.34 22.75
N PRO A 434 -2.01 -21.95 23.80
CA PRO A 434 -2.34 -22.28 25.19
C PRO A 434 -3.69 -21.75 25.67
N SER A 435 -4.21 -20.67 25.09
CA SER A 435 -5.50 -20.07 25.46
C SER A 435 -6.68 -20.57 24.62
N LEU A 436 -6.44 -21.42 23.61
CA LEU A 436 -7.48 -21.84 22.69
C LEU A 436 -8.50 -22.75 23.38
N GLU A 437 -9.72 -22.26 23.55
CA GLU A 437 -10.82 -22.99 24.19
C GLU A 437 -11.68 -23.74 23.18
N SER A 438 -11.79 -23.20 21.96
CA SER A 438 -12.62 -23.75 20.89
C SER A 438 -12.06 -23.47 19.51
N MET A 439 -12.33 -24.37 18.57
CA MET A 439 -12.10 -24.15 17.14
C MET A 439 -13.45 -24.05 16.44
N GLY A 440 -13.61 -23.05 15.59
CA GLY A 440 -14.79 -22.98 14.72
C GLY A 440 -14.85 -24.15 13.73
N PRO A 441 -15.99 -24.35 13.06
CA PRO A 441 -16.24 -25.54 12.26
C PRO A 441 -15.37 -25.62 11.01
N PHE A 442 -15.09 -26.86 10.59
CA PHE A 442 -14.45 -27.23 9.32
C PHE A 442 -15.43 -28.06 8.47
N ASP A 443 -16.71 -27.63 8.43
CA ASP A 443 -17.88 -28.44 8.02
C ASP A 443 -17.80 -29.12 6.65
N VAL A 444 -16.95 -28.62 5.75
CA VAL A 444 -16.86 -29.08 4.36
C VAL A 444 -15.46 -29.54 3.94
N VAL A 445 -14.47 -29.57 4.84
CA VAL A 445 -13.11 -30.02 4.48
C VAL A 445 -13.14 -31.49 4.06
N GLN A 446 -12.78 -31.78 2.81
CA GLN A 446 -12.84 -33.14 2.25
C GLN A 446 -11.50 -33.64 1.71
N GLY A 447 -10.56 -32.76 1.37
CA GLY A 447 -9.27 -33.15 0.79
C GLY A 447 -8.12 -32.59 1.60
N ILE A 448 -7.46 -33.45 2.39
CA ILE A 448 -6.18 -33.19 3.06
C ILE A 448 -5.16 -34.21 2.61
N THR A 449 -4.14 -33.76 1.90
CA THR A 449 -3.10 -34.63 1.33
C THR A 449 -1.85 -34.72 2.20
N GLY A 450 -1.69 -33.79 3.14
CA GLY A 450 -0.56 -33.66 4.06
C GLY A 450 -0.99 -33.96 5.49
N GLU A 451 -0.38 -33.26 6.44
CA GLU A 451 -0.55 -33.51 7.88
C GLU A 451 -1.79 -32.82 8.47
N VAL A 452 -2.34 -33.45 9.51
CA VAL A 452 -3.28 -32.85 10.45
C VAL A 452 -2.65 -32.86 11.82
N ARG A 453 -2.35 -31.68 12.38
CA ARG A 453 -1.66 -31.54 13.67
C ARG A 453 -2.46 -30.66 14.61
N PHE A 454 -2.81 -31.23 15.77
CA PHE A 454 -3.40 -30.53 16.90
C PHE A 454 -2.47 -30.75 18.10
N VAL A 455 -1.61 -29.78 18.38
CA VAL A 455 -0.46 -29.95 19.28
C VAL A 455 -0.39 -28.80 20.28
N ASP A 456 -0.16 -29.08 21.56
CA ASP A 456 -0.02 -28.03 22.58
C ASP A 456 -1.26 -27.11 22.68
N LEU A 457 -2.43 -27.74 22.83
CA LEU A 457 -3.76 -27.09 22.92
C LEU A 457 -4.46 -27.44 24.26
N PRO A 458 -3.88 -27.07 25.42
CA PRO A 458 -4.28 -27.59 26.73
C PRO A 458 -5.69 -27.20 27.19
N LEU A 459 -6.26 -26.11 26.67
CA LEU A 459 -7.63 -25.66 27.00
C LEU A 459 -8.68 -26.12 26.00
N LEU A 460 -8.27 -26.70 24.87
CA LEU A 460 -9.17 -27.12 23.81
C LEU A 460 -9.96 -28.36 24.25
N SER A 461 -11.16 -28.13 24.78
CA SER A 461 -11.99 -29.20 25.34
C SER A 461 -12.80 -29.94 24.28
N THR A 462 -13.27 -29.22 23.27
CA THR A 462 -14.07 -29.77 22.16
C THR A 462 -13.47 -29.34 20.84
N ILE A 463 -13.26 -30.30 19.96
CA ILE A 463 -12.89 -30.05 18.58
C ILE A 463 -14.18 -30.14 17.75
N ALA A 464 -14.54 -29.07 17.04
CA ALA A 464 -15.69 -29.10 16.13
C ALA A 464 -15.51 -30.21 15.07
N PRO A 465 -16.60 -30.76 14.50
CA PRO A 465 -16.51 -31.80 13.48
C PRO A 465 -15.51 -31.45 12.38
N PHE A 466 -14.59 -32.37 12.12
CA PHE A 466 -13.55 -32.26 11.10
C PHE A 466 -13.81 -33.40 10.10
N PRO A 467 -14.70 -33.19 9.12
CA PRO A 467 -15.34 -34.25 8.33
C PRO A 467 -14.44 -34.87 7.26
N VAL A 468 -13.12 -34.86 7.49
CA VAL A 468 -12.13 -35.51 6.65
C VAL A 468 -12.35 -37.02 6.69
N VAL A 469 -12.31 -37.63 5.51
CA VAL A 469 -12.44 -39.09 5.35
C VAL A 469 -11.06 -39.73 5.28
N ASP A 470 -10.17 -39.14 4.50
CA ASP A 470 -8.82 -39.66 4.27
C ASP A 470 -7.79 -38.56 4.48
N VAL A 471 -6.75 -38.86 5.27
CA VAL A 471 -5.57 -38.01 5.45
C VAL A 471 -4.37 -38.80 4.96
N SER A 472 -3.74 -38.39 3.86
CA SER A 472 -2.59 -39.14 3.33
C SER A 472 -1.33 -38.97 4.20
N GLY A 473 -1.20 -37.84 4.90
CA GLY A 473 -0.15 -37.60 5.88
C GLY A 473 -0.49 -38.06 7.30
N GLY A 474 0.33 -37.65 8.27
CA GLY A 474 0.14 -37.99 9.68
C GLY A 474 -1.00 -37.21 10.33
N VAL A 475 -1.72 -37.87 11.24
CA VAL A 475 -2.69 -37.27 12.16
C VAL A 475 -2.09 -37.29 13.55
N HIS A 476 -1.82 -36.10 14.11
CA HIS A 476 -1.17 -35.93 15.41
C HIS A 476 -2.10 -35.17 16.35
N VAL A 477 -2.45 -35.79 17.48
CA VAL A 477 -3.20 -35.17 18.57
C VAL A 477 -2.36 -35.26 19.83
N LEU A 478 -1.68 -34.17 20.17
CA LEU A 478 -0.64 -34.14 21.18
C LEU A 478 -0.94 -33.04 22.21
N ARG A 479 -0.87 -33.33 23.51
CA ARG A 479 -0.98 -32.28 24.56
C ARG A 479 -2.23 -31.40 24.44
N THR A 480 -3.38 -32.03 24.18
CA THR A 480 -4.67 -31.33 24.07
C THR A 480 -5.56 -31.48 25.31
N GLY A 481 -6.51 -30.56 25.48
CA GLY A 481 -7.49 -30.55 26.57
C GLY A 481 -8.72 -31.43 26.37
N THR A 482 -8.79 -32.20 25.27
CA THR A 482 -10.02 -32.88 24.86
C THR A 482 -10.26 -34.21 25.59
N ASP A 483 -11.52 -34.59 25.76
CA ASP A 483 -11.91 -35.85 26.41
C ASP A 483 -12.22 -37.00 25.42
N ASP A 484 -12.34 -36.68 24.13
CA ASP A 484 -12.55 -37.59 22.99
C ASP A 484 -12.14 -36.91 21.67
N LEU A 485 -11.97 -37.67 20.61
CA LEU A 485 -11.57 -37.20 19.28
C LEU A 485 -12.77 -37.07 18.32
N TYR A 486 -13.94 -36.63 18.79
CA TYR A 486 -15.19 -36.57 18.00
C TYR A 486 -15.04 -35.86 16.65
N ALA A 487 -14.12 -34.91 16.55
CA ALA A 487 -13.79 -34.23 15.32
C ALA A 487 -13.37 -35.19 14.21
N LEU A 488 -12.68 -36.27 14.54
CA LEU A 488 -12.18 -37.27 13.59
C LEU A 488 -13.20 -38.37 13.28
N SER A 489 -14.48 -38.21 13.66
CA SER A 489 -15.54 -39.25 13.55
C SER A 489 -15.79 -39.79 12.14
N ARG A 490 -15.27 -39.13 11.10
CA ARG A 490 -15.34 -39.57 9.70
C ARG A 490 -14.04 -40.13 9.13
N LEU A 491 -12.95 -40.05 9.89
CA LEU A 491 -11.63 -40.49 9.45
C LEU A 491 -11.63 -42.02 9.25
N GLN A 492 -11.44 -42.45 8.00
CA GLN A 492 -11.35 -43.85 7.58
C GLN A 492 -9.91 -44.29 7.37
N SER A 493 -9.06 -43.41 6.84
CA SER A 493 -7.64 -43.72 6.66
C SER A 493 -6.73 -42.54 7.03
N ALA A 494 -5.56 -42.88 7.57
CA ALA A 494 -4.50 -41.92 7.89
C ALA A 494 -3.14 -42.43 7.40
N GLY A 495 -2.21 -41.53 7.08
CA GLY A 495 -0.81 -41.87 6.87
C GLY A 495 -0.21 -42.49 8.12
N SER A 496 -0.29 -41.79 9.25
CA SER A 496 -0.03 -42.32 10.60
C SER A 496 -1.02 -41.70 11.57
N LEU A 497 -1.19 -42.31 12.74
CA LEU A 497 -1.99 -41.75 13.83
C LEU A 497 -1.18 -41.75 15.12
N THR A 498 -0.94 -40.57 15.69
CA THR A 498 -0.27 -40.40 16.98
C THR A 498 -1.17 -39.64 17.93
N VAL A 499 -1.51 -40.27 19.06
CA VAL A 499 -2.28 -39.68 20.15
C VAL A 499 -1.42 -39.77 21.41
N ASP A 500 -0.81 -38.66 21.81
CA ASP A 500 0.19 -38.62 22.87
C ASP A 500 -0.01 -37.49 23.88
N ASP A 501 0.23 -37.78 25.16
CA ASP A 501 0.22 -36.80 26.25
C ASP A 501 -1.07 -35.96 26.33
N ASN A 502 -2.24 -36.58 26.13
CA ASN A 502 -3.54 -35.91 26.28
C ASN A 502 -4.13 -36.21 27.67
N PRO A 503 -3.92 -35.35 28.68
CA PRO A 503 -4.21 -35.68 30.08
C PRO A 503 -5.71 -35.84 30.38
N ARG A 504 -6.59 -35.26 29.55
CA ARG A 504 -8.04 -35.31 29.72
C ARG A 504 -8.73 -36.35 28.84
N LEU A 505 -8.02 -36.96 27.90
CA LEU A 505 -8.59 -37.90 26.94
C LEU A 505 -9.07 -39.17 27.65
N VAL A 506 -10.37 -39.46 27.58
CA VAL A 506 -10.98 -40.61 28.27
C VAL A 506 -11.27 -41.76 27.31
N ARG A 507 -11.61 -41.42 26.06
CA ARG A 507 -12.11 -42.37 25.06
C ARG A 507 -11.76 -41.90 23.64
N LEU A 508 -11.84 -42.83 22.69
CA LEU A 508 -11.56 -42.59 21.27
C LEU A 508 -12.80 -42.82 20.39
N VAL A 509 -14.02 -42.49 20.84
CA VAL A 509 -15.25 -42.76 20.06
C VAL A 509 -15.19 -42.10 18.68
N GLY A 510 -14.55 -40.93 18.60
CA GLY A 510 -14.31 -40.25 17.33
C GLY A 510 -13.40 -41.00 16.34
N LEU A 511 -12.79 -42.13 16.69
CA LEU A 511 -12.01 -42.95 15.76
C LEU A 511 -12.73 -44.23 15.32
N ALA A 512 -14.02 -44.38 15.61
CA ALA A 512 -14.78 -45.59 15.30
C ALA A 512 -14.90 -45.90 13.79
N ALA A 513 -14.67 -44.90 12.92
CA ALA A 513 -14.66 -45.06 11.48
C ALA A 513 -13.29 -45.44 10.91
N LEU A 514 -12.23 -45.43 11.72
CA LEU A 514 -10.87 -45.67 11.24
C LEU A 514 -10.71 -47.14 10.84
N GLU A 515 -10.34 -47.36 9.58
CA GLU A 515 -10.19 -48.68 8.98
C GLU A 515 -8.70 -49.07 8.83
N GLN A 516 -7.82 -48.09 8.61
CA GLN A 516 -6.40 -48.36 8.39
C GLN A 516 -5.48 -47.16 8.64
N THR A 517 -4.22 -47.45 8.97
CA THR A 517 -3.10 -46.50 8.88
C THR A 517 -2.02 -47.04 7.94
N ALA A 518 -1.46 -46.17 7.08
CA ALA A 518 -0.37 -46.58 6.18
C ALA A 518 0.97 -46.81 6.91
N GLY A 519 1.15 -46.14 8.05
CA GLY A 519 2.30 -46.19 8.94
C GLY A 519 1.87 -46.50 10.37
N GLU A 520 2.54 -45.86 11.34
CA GLU A 520 2.35 -46.12 12.77
C GLU A 520 0.96 -45.73 13.28
N LEU A 521 0.44 -46.53 14.23
CA LEU A 521 -0.66 -46.17 15.13
C LEU A 521 -0.11 -46.18 16.57
N ALA A 522 0.02 -45.00 17.16
CA ALA A 522 0.57 -44.80 18.50
C ALA A 522 -0.43 -44.14 19.44
N LEU A 523 -0.69 -44.79 20.59
CA LEU A 523 -1.44 -44.27 21.72
C LEU A 523 -0.54 -44.28 22.96
N THR A 524 0.06 -43.14 23.29
CA THR A 524 1.07 -43.05 24.34
C THR A 524 0.77 -41.98 25.38
N ASN A 525 1.18 -42.18 26.63
CA ASN A 525 1.12 -41.14 27.67
C ASN A 525 -0.28 -40.49 27.87
N ASN A 526 -1.39 -41.20 27.70
CA ASN A 526 -2.73 -40.64 27.92
C ASN A 526 -3.30 -41.11 29.28
N PRO A 527 -3.01 -40.41 30.41
CA PRO A 527 -3.25 -40.94 31.76
C PRO A 527 -4.72 -41.15 32.12
N SER A 528 -5.65 -40.48 31.44
CA SER A 528 -7.09 -40.61 31.67
C SER A 528 -7.78 -41.59 30.72
N LEU A 529 -7.05 -42.15 29.74
CA LEU A 529 -7.62 -42.97 28.68
C LEU A 529 -8.10 -44.30 29.24
N ARG A 530 -9.37 -44.62 29.03
CA ARG A 530 -10.04 -45.82 29.58
C ARG A 530 -10.69 -46.70 28.52
N GLN A 531 -10.97 -46.16 27.34
CA GLN A 531 -11.70 -46.87 26.29
C GLN A 531 -11.09 -46.62 24.92
N ILE A 532 -10.63 -47.70 24.29
CA ILE A 532 -10.04 -47.69 22.94
C ILE A 532 -10.75 -48.66 21.99
N SER A 533 -11.87 -49.27 22.41
CA SER A 533 -12.64 -50.24 21.59
C SER A 533 -13.13 -49.68 20.25
N ALA A 534 -13.12 -48.36 20.07
CA ALA A 534 -13.36 -47.73 18.78
C ALA A 534 -12.38 -48.19 17.68
N LEU A 535 -11.18 -48.60 18.06
CA LEU A 535 -10.15 -49.08 17.12
C LEU A 535 -10.32 -50.54 16.68
N VAL A 536 -11.34 -51.26 17.15
CA VAL A 536 -11.60 -52.65 16.73
C VAL A 536 -11.90 -52.75 15.23
N GLY A 537 -12.36 -51.66 14.60
CA GLY A 537 -12.57 -51.58 13.15
C GLY A 537 -11.30 -51.47 12.32
N VAL A 538 -10.15 -51.18 12.93
CA VAL A 538 -8.88 -51.04 12.22
C VAL A 538 -8.40 -52.41 11.75
N SER A 539 -8.29 -52.56 10.44
CA SER A 539 -7.94 -53.82 9.77
C SER A 539 -6.47 -53.89 9.34
N ALA A 540 -5.80 -52.74 9.21
CA ALA A 540 -4.41 -52.66 8.78
C ALA A 540 -3.65 -51.50 9.45
N VAL A 541 -2.44 -51.78 9.94
CA VAL A 541 -1.46 -50.79 10.40
C VAL A 541 -0.17 -51.09 9.64
N GLY A 542 0.19 -50.24 8.69
CA GLY A 542 1.34 -50.48 7.82
C GLY A 542 2.71 -50.27 8.49
N GLY A 543 2.73 -49.66 9.68
CA GLY A 543 3.90 -49.54 10.55
C GLY A 543 3.72 -50.28 11.87
N ASP A 544 4.24 -49.67 12.95
CA ASP A 544 4.14 -50.21 14.30
C ASP A 544 2.77 -49.89 14.94
N LEU A 545 2.30 -50.78 15.81
CA LEU A 545 1.20 -50.53 16.73
C LEU A 545 1.78 -50.33 18.13
N ARG A 546 1.72 -49.11 18.66
CA ARG A 546 2.23 -48.76 19.98
C ARG A 546 1.08 -48.36 20.91
N ILE A 547 0.89 -49.09 22.01
CA ILE A 547 -0.05 -48.75 23.08
C ILE A 547 0.71 -48.78 24.39
N ALA A 548 1.20 -47.63 24.85
CA ALA A 548 2.10 -47.58 25.99
C ALA A 548 1.80 -46.42 26.95
N ASP A 549 2.18 -46.57 28.22
CA ASP A 549 2.13 -45.48 29.20
C ASP A 549 0.72 -44.88 29.40
N ASN A 550 -0.32 -45.70 29.30
CA ASN A 550 -1.73 -45.29 29.54
C ASN A 550 -2.24 -45.94 30.86
N PRO A 551 -1.90 -45.38 32.05
CA PRO A 551 -2.12 -46.04 33.35
C PRO A 551 -3.60 -46.29 33.70
N SER A 552 -4.55 -45.57 33.09
CA SER A 552 -6.00 -45.81 33.30
C SER A 552 -6.61 -46.79 32.30
N LEU A 553 -5.84 -47.25 31.30
CA LEU A 553 -6.35 -48.07 30.20
C LEU A 553 -6.41 -49.55 30.61
N PRO A 554 -7.59 -50.15 30.81
CA PRO A 554 -7.69 -51.51 31.34
C PRO A 554 -7.11 -52.52 30.36
N ARG A 555 -6.48 -53.58 30.89
CA ARG A 555 -5.92 -54.66 30.06
C ARG A 555 -6.94 -55.29 29.12
N THR A 556 -8.20 -55.37 29.53
CA THR A 556 -9.29 -55.91 28.68
C THR A 556 -9.53 -55.10 27.41
N GLN A 557 -9.30 -53.78 27.43
CA GLN A 557 -9.38 -52.93 26.24
C GLN A 557 -8.18 -53.14 25.32
N VAL A 558 -6.99 -53.25 25.90
CA VAL A 558 -5.74 -53.51 25.17
C VAL A 558 -5.80 -54.87 24.48
N ASP A 559 -6.16 -55.93 25.20
CA ASP A 559 -6.28 -57.28 24.65
C ASP A 559 -7.34 -57.33 23.52
N LEU A 560 -8.47 -56.62 23.67
CA LEU A 560 -9.51 -56.52 22.66
C LEU A 560 -8.99 -55.92 21.35
N VAL A 561 -8.34 -54.75 21.43
CA VAL A 561 -7.83 -54.03 20.25
C VAL A 561 -6.65 -54.77 19.62
N THR A 562 -5.68 -55.22 20.41
CA THR A 562 -4.52 -55.95 19.89
C THR A 562 -4.89 -57.29 19.25
N THR A 563 -5.91 -57.98 19.76
CA THR A 563 -6.45 -59.19 19.11
C THR A 563 -7.16 -58.87 17.79
N ALA A 564 -7.92 -57.77 17.75
CA ALA A 564 -8.64 -57.35 16.55
C ALA A 564 -7.70 -56.92 15.42
N ILE A 565 -6.71 -56.08 15.73
CA ILE A 565 -5.77 -55.51 14.74
C ILE A 565 -4.61 -56.47 14.45
N GLY A 566 -4.22 -57.33 15.39
CA GLY A 566 -2.89 -57.96 15.43
C GLY A 566 -2.39 -58.64 14.16
N SER A 567 -3.25 -59.31 13.38
CA SER A 567 -2.84 -59.91 12.09
C SER A 567 -2.64 -58.90 10.96
N GLY A 568 -3.15 -57.68 11.12
CA GLY A 568 -3.06 -56.56 10.17
C GLY A 568 -1.93 -55.56 10.48
N VAL A 569 -1.15 -55.77 11.55
CA VAL A 569 0.03 -54.93 11.84
C VAL A 569 1.23 -55.45 11.05
N ALA A 570 1.84 -54.60 10.22
CA ALA A 570 3.01 -54.95 9.41
C ALA A 570 4.33 -54.80 10.19
N GLY A 571 4.38 -53.87 11.15
CA GLY A 571 5.53 -53.62 12.02
C GLY A 571 5.46 -54.37 13.36
N ALA A 572 6.08 -53.78 14.39
CA ALA A 572 6.06 -54.30 15.75
C ALA A 572 4.75 -53.95 16.48
N VAL A 573 4.32 -54.84 17.38
CA VAL A 573 3.26 -54.56 18.35
C VAL A 573 3.92 -54.33 19.71
N ASP A 574 3.97 -53.07 20.15
CA ASP A 574 4.58 -52.68 21.41
C ASP A 574 3.52 -52.23 22.43
N VAL A 575 3.41 -52.99 23.52
CA VAL A 575 2.36 -52.83 24.54
C VAL A 575 2.97 -52.98 25.93
N HIS A 576 3.12 -51.87 26.64
CA HIS A 576 3.67 -51.85 28.00
C HIS A 576 3.07 -50.72 28.83
N ASP A 577 3.21 -50.78 30.15
CA ASP A 577 2.85 -49.68 31.08
C ASP A 577 1.41 -49.13 30.95
N ASN A 578 0.46 -50.00 30.60
CA ASN A 578 -0.98 -49.71 30.61
C ASN A 578 -1.63 -50.15 31.94
N GLY A 579 -2.85 -49.67 32.18
CA GLY A 579 -3.63 -50.02 33.36
C GLY A 579 -3.88 -51.53 33.54
N PRO A 580 -4.11 -51.97 34.79
CA PRO A 580 -4.27 -53.38 35.14
C PRO A 580 -5.48 -54.09 34.50
#